data_AF-A0A2E7QEM3-F1
#
_entry.id   AF-A0A2E7QEM3-F1
#
_cell.length_a   1.000
_cell.length_b   1.000
_cell.length_c   1.000
_cell.angle_alpha   90.00
_cell.angle_beta   90.00
_cell.angle_gamma   90.00
#
_symmetry.space_group_name_H-M   'P 1'
#
loop_
_entity.id
_entity.type
_entity.pdbx_description
1 polymer ?
#
loop_
_entity_poly.entity_id
_entity_poly.type
_entity_poly.pdbx_seq_one_letter_code
_entity_poly.pdbx_strand_id
1 'polypeptide(L)'
;MLKILHALATTEFASVEQHQPWINQGPTAEDRFIQAQITADGVHQGFIDTRLLRTFGPEASEKADELLELRIGEHPIEAFNVLFESWAMWWGSVSAWIWSPGTICMLCSIVPTRPWPGI
;
A
#
# COMPACT_ATOMS: atom_id res chain seq x y z
N MET A 1 -18.92 3.64 -9.76
CA MET A 1 -18.42 2.47 -9.01
C MET A 1 -17.05 2.02 -9.51
N LEU A 2 -16.90 1.63 -10.80
CA LEU A 2 -15.61 1.20 -11.38
C LEU A 2 -14.44 2.16 -11.16
N LYS A 3 -14.65 3.46 -11.34
CA LYS A 3 -13.61 4.48 -11.10
C LYS A 3 -13.09 4.50 -9.67
N ILE A 4 -13.97 4.26 -8.68
CA ILE A 4 -13.61 4.25 -7.27
C ILE A 4 -12.83 2.97 -6.95
N LEU A 5 -13.32 1.81 -7.39
CA LEU A 5 -12.65 0.54 -7.18
C LEU A 5 -11.27 0.50 -7.85
N HIS A 6 -11.16 1.02 -9.08
CA HIS A 6 -9.88 1.15 -9.78
C HIS A 6 -8.92 2.10 -9.04
N ALA A 7 -9.42 3.24 -8.53
CA ALA A 7 -8.59 4.16 -7.76
C ALA A 7 -8.08 3.51 -6.46
N LEU A 8 -8.93 2.77 -5.74
CA LEU A 8 -8.53 2.03 -4.53
C LEU A 8 -7.48 0.96 -4.86
N ALA A 9 -7.73 0.11 -5.87
CA ALA A 9 -6.78 -0.92 -6.28
C ALA A 9 -5.43 -0.33 -6.71
N THR A 10 -5.44 0.86 -7.34
CA THR A 10 -4.22 1.58 -7.68
C THR A 10 -3.43 1.96 -6.42
N THR A 11 -4.10 2.44 -5.37
CA THR A 11 -3.39 2.85 -4.15
C THR A 11 -2.67 1.71 -3.45
N GLU A 12 -3.18 0.47 -3.56
CA GLU A 12 -2.53 -0.72 -2.99
C GLU A 12 -1.21 -1.03 -3.71
N PHE A 13 -1.21 -1.11 -5.04
CA PHE A 13 0.01 -1.38 -5.81
C PHE A 13 1.01 -0.22 -5.74
N ALA A 14 0.53 1.01 -5.79
CA ALA A 14 1.41 2.17 -5.67
C ALA A 14 2.05 2.24 -4.27
N SER A 15 1.29 1.93 -3.22
CA SER A 15 1.82 1.80 -1.86
C SER A 15 2.93 0.74 -1.82
N VAL A 16 2.73 -0.43 -2.43
CA VAL A 16 3.76 -1.47 -2.52
C VAL A 16 5.04 -0.93 -3.15
N GLU A 17 4.95 -0.19 -4.26
CA GLU A 17 6.12 0.40 -4.91
C GLU A 17 6.83 1.44 -4.03
N GLN A 18 6.08 2.22 -3.24
CA GLN A 18 6.67 3.18 -2.30
C GLN A 18 7.39 2.47 -1.13
N HIS A 19 6.85 1.36 -0.65
CA HIS A 19 7.35 0.65 0.55
C HIS A 19 8.43 -0.39 0.22
N GLN A 20 8.44 -0.97 -0.98
CA GLN A 20 9.35 -2.05 -1.37
C GLN A 20 10.85 -1.68 -1.24
N PRO A 21 11.31 -0.47 -1.62
CA PRO A 21 12.71 -0.06 -1.44
C PRO A 21 13.16 -0.01 0.02
N TRP A 22 12.20 0.11 0.94
CA TRP A 22 12.46 0.22 2.37
C TRP A 22 12.59 -1.14 3.04
N ILE A 23 12.24 -2.26 2.42
CA ILE A 23 12.39 -3.59 3.02
C ILE A 23 13.83 -3.78 3.53
N ASN A 24 13.94 -4.23 4.78
CA ASN A 24 15.21 -4.42 5.51
C ASN A 24 15.98 -3.14 5.88
N GLN A 25 15.43 -1.95 5.63
CA GLN A 25 16.04 -0.66 6.03
C GLN A 25 15.67 -0.24 7.45
N GLY A 26 14.73 -0.92 8.11
CA GLY A 26 14.31 -0.63 9.48
C GLY A 26 15.46 -0.78 10.50
N PRO A 27 15.50 0.07 11.54
CA PRO A 27 16.59 0.08 12.52
C PRO A 27 16.58 -1.16 13.42
N THR A 28 15.41 -1.75 13.68
CA THR A 28 15.26 -3.00 14.45
C THR A 28 14.78 -4.17 13.58
N ALA A 29 14.94 -5.40 14.07
CA ALA A 29 14.41 -6.58 13.37
C ALA A 29 12.88 -6.56 13.25
N GLU A 30 12.19 -6.00 14.25
CA GLU A 30 10.74 -5.81 14.24
C GLU A 30 10.31 -4.82 13.16
N ASP A 31 11.01 -3.70 13.00
CA ASP A 31 10.74 -2.72 11.94
C ASP A 31 10.86 -3.35 10.55
N ARG A 32 11.89 -4.17 10.34
CA ARG A 32 12.11 -4.89 9.07
C ARG A 32 11.01 -5.91 8.79
N PHE A 33 10.54 -6.59 9.83
CA PHE A 33 9.39 -7.48 9.72
C PHE A 33 8.12 -6.70 9.35
N ILE A 34 7.84 -5.57 9.99
CA ILE A 34 6.70 -4.71 9.67
C ILE A 34 6.78 -4.21 8.22
N GLN A 35 7.96 -3.79 7.75
CA GLN A 35 8.17 -3.38 6.35
C GLN A 35 7.78 -4.49 5.35
N ALA A 36 8.26 -5.70 5.58
CA ALA A 36 7.97 -6.85 4.73
C ALA A 36 6.48 -7.20 4.78
N GLN A 37 5.87 -7.16 5.97
CA GLN A 37 4.45 -7.47 6.17
C GLN A 37 3.55 -6.46 5.44
N ILE A 38 3.79 -5.16 5.60
CA ILE A 38 3.00 -4.11 4.93
C ILE A 38 3.06 -4.28 3.41
N THR A 39 4.24 -4.56 2.87
CA THR A 39 4.40 -4.76 1.42
C THR A 39 3.65 -6.01 0.97
N ALA A 40 3.73 -7.11 1.73
CA ALA A 40 3.01 -8.34 1.41
C ALA A 40 1.48 -8.15 1.48
N ASP A 41 0.98 -7.45 2.48
CA ASP A 41 -0.44 -7.17 2.69
C ASP A 41 -0.98 -6.24 1.60
N GLY A 42 -0.23 -5.20 1.20
CA GLY A 42 -0.61 -4.32 0.09
C GLY A 42 -0.69 -5.07 -1.24
N VAL A 43 0.27 -5.95 -1.55
CA VAL A 43 0.19 -6.80 -2.74
C VAL A 43 -1.04 -7.72 -2.70
N HIS A 44 -1.29 -8.34 -1.54
CA HIS A 44 -2.44 -9.21 -1.38
C HIS A 44 -3.76 -8.46 -1.60
N GLN A 45 -3.93 -7.29 -0.99
CA GLN A 45 -5.12 -6.47 -1.15
C GLN A 45 -5.30 -6.01 -2.60
N GLY A 46 -4.22 -5.54 -3.26
CA GLY A 46 -4.23 -5.19 -4.68
C GLY A 46 -4.73 -6.33 -5.58
N PHE A 47 -4.33 -7.58 -5.30
CA PHE A 47 -4.84 -8.75 -6.03
C PHE A 47 -6.29 -9.11 -5.69
N ILE A 48 -6.77 -8.86 -4.47
CA ILE A 48 -8.19 -9.00 -4.12
C ILE A 48 -9.00 -8.00 -4.95
N ASP A 49 -8.59 -6.74 -4.97
CA ASP A 49 -9.30 -5.66 -5.66
C ASP A 49 -9.29 -5.86 -7.18
N THR A 50 -8.17 -6.31 -7.74
CA THR A 50 -8.06 -6.68 -9.16
C THR A 50 -9.03 -7.82 -9.52
N ARG A 51 -9.13 -8.86 -8.67
CA ARG A 51 -10.08 -9.95 -8.87
C ARG A 51 -11.53 -9.48 -8.79
N LEU A 52 -11.83 -8.59 -7.84
CA LEU A 52 -13.16 -7.98 -7.72
C LEU A 52 -13.48 -7.13 -8.95
N LEU A 53 -12.55 -6.31 -9.42
CA LEU A 53 -12.73 -5.42 -10.58
C LEU A 53 -13.09 -6.22 -11.84
N ARG A 54 -12.43 -7.36 -12.08
CA ARG A 54 -12.73 -8.26 -13.21
C ARG A 54 -14.16 -8.81 -13.22
N THR A 55 -14.85 -8.85 -12.07
CA THR A 55 -16.24 -9.34 -12.01
C THR A 55 -17.26 -8.40 -12.65
N PHE A 56 -16.88 -7.15 -12.95
CA PHE A 56 -17.77 -6.15 -13.54
C PHE A 56 -17.82 -6.13 -15.07
N GLY A 57 -17.12 -7.06 -15.74
CA GLY A 57 -17.15 -7.22 -17.21
C GLY A 57 -15.87 -6.81 -17.93
N PRO A 58 -15.86 -6.83 -19.28
CA PRO A 58 -14.63 -6.69 -20.08
C PRO A 58 -13.87 -5.39 -19.85
N GLU A 59 -14.56 -4.23 -19.82
CA GLU A 59 -13.93 -2.91 -19.57
C GLU A 59 -13.22 -2.88 -18.20
N ALA A 60 -13.82 -3.50 -17.18
CA ALA A 60 -13.23 -3.55 -15.86
C ALA A 60 -12.06 -4.55 -15.80
N SER A 61 -12.09 -5.61 -16.61
CA SER A 61 -10.95 -6.52 -16.75
C SER A 61 -9.74 -5.85 -17.40
N GLU A 62 -9.95 -5.04 -18.45
CA GLU A 62 -8.87 -4.26 -19.07
C GLU A 62 -8.22 -3.32 -18.05
N LYS A 63 -9.03 -2.63 -17.25
CA LYS A 63 -8.53 -1.81 -16.13
C LYS A 63 -7.77 -2.61 -15.08
N ALA A 64 -8.20 -3.84 -14.82
CA ALA A 64 -7.50 -4.73 -13.91
C ALA A 64 -6.14 -5.20 -14.46
N ASP A 65 -5.99 -5.25 -15.79
CA ASP A 65 -4.71 -5.52 -16.44
C ASP A 65 -3.80 -4.28 -16.39
N GLU A 66 -4.33 -3.08 -16.70
CA GLU A 66 -3.62 -1.79 -16.61
C GLU A 66 -2.97 -1.60 -15.23
N LEU A 67 -3.68 -1.94 -14.14
CA LEU A 67 -3.18 -1.81 -12.76
C LEU A 67 -1.86 -2.54 -12.49
N LEU A 68 -1.61 -3.66 -13.17
CA LEU A 68 -0.39 -4.47 -12.97
C LEU A 68 0.82 -3.90 -13.74
N GLU A 69 0.56 -3.02 -14.70
CA GLU A 69 1.57 -2.41 -15.56
C GLU A 69 2.02 -1.04 -15.04
N LEU A 70 1.14 -0.32 -14.34
CA LEU A 70 1.44 0.99 -13.76
C LEU A 70 2.70 0.95 -12.89
N ARG A 71 3.46 2.03 -12.95
CA ARG A 71 4.61 2.31 -12.08
C ARG A 71 4.45 3.66 -11.37
N ILE A 72 5.25 3.88 -10.34
CA ILE A 72 5.42 5.19 -9.71
C ILE A 72 5.67 6.25 -10.79
N GLY A 73 4.87 7.32 -10.73
CA GLY A 73 4.81 8.39 -11.73
C GLY A 73 3.57 8.31 -12.63
N GLU A 74 2.90 7.16 -12.68
CA GLU A 74 1.78 6.89 -13.59
C GLU A 74 0.44 6.71 -12.84
N HIS A 75 0.47 6.64 -11.51
CA HIS A 75 -0.73 6.42 -10.71
C HIS A 75 -1.65 7.66 -10.71
N PRO A 76 -2.99 7.51 -10.69
CA PRO A 76 -3.91 8.64 -10.74
C PRO A 76 -3.88 9.58 -9.52
N ILE A 77 -3.34 9.12 -8.38
CA ILE A 77 -3.27 9.91 -7.15
C ILE A 77 -1.82 10.31 -6.92
N GLU A 78 -1.54 11.61 -7.03
CA GLU A 78 -0.18 12.16 -7.01
C GLU A 78 0.63 11.78 -5.77
N ALA A 79 -0.01 11.70 -4.60
CA ALA A 79 0.65 11.31 -3.35
C ALA A 79 1.29 9.90 -3.41
N PHE A 80 0.81 9.04 -4.31
CA PHE A 80 1.32 7.69 -4.51
C PHE A 80 2.41 7.61 -5.60
N ASN A 81 2.75 8.71 -6.25
CA ASN A 81 3.85 8.82 -7.23
C ASN A 81 5.14 9.36 -6.59
N VAL A 82 5.20 9.50 -5.27
CA VAL A 82 6.35 10.08 -4.56
C VAL A 82 7.02 8.99 -3.71
N LEU A 83 8.30 8.75 -3.93
CA LEU A 83 9.08 7.84 -3.08
C LEU A 83 9.37 8.47 -1.72
N PHE A 84 9.47 7.64 -0.68
CA PHE A 84 9.93 8.13 0.62
C PHE A 84 11.44 8.41 0.59
N GLU A 85 11.82 9.57 1.09
CA GLU A 85 13.23 10.02 1.12
C GLU A 85 13.94 9.66 2.43
N SER A 86 13.18 9.29 3.48
CA SER A 86 13.74 9.01 4.80
C SER A 86 12.89 8.00 5.57
N TRP A 87 13.53 7.36 6.56
CA TRP A 87 12.86 6.45 7.49
C TRP A 87 11.72 7.13 8.25
N ALA A 88 11.89 8.40 8.63
CA ALA A 88 10.85 9.17 9.31
C ALA A 88 9.61 9.39 8.43
N MET A 89 9.82 9.62 7.13
CA MET A 89 8.74 9.77 6.16
C MET A 89 8.01 8.45 5.92
N TRP A 90 8.77 7.35 5.77
CA TRP A 90 8.21 6.00 5.68
C TRP A 90 7.37 5.64 6.92
N TRP A 91 7.94 5.82 8.12
CA TRP A 91 7.25 5.51 9.38
C TRP A 91 6.03 6.42 9.62
N GLY A 92 6.11 7.69 9.22
CA GLY A 92 4.98 8.62 9.24
C GLY A 92 3.84 8.17 8.33
N SER A 93 4.16 7.69 7.12
CA SER A 93 3.19 7.09 6.20
C SER A 93 2.52 5.85 6.79
N VAL A 94 3.32 4.91 7.32
CA VAL A 94 2.83 3.68 7.95
C VAL A 94 1.92 3.98 9.14
N SER A 95 2.30 4.97 9.97
CA SER A 95 1.46 5.43 11.07
C SER A 95 0.11 5.94 10.54
N ALA A 96 0.12 6.81 9.52
CA ALA A 96 -1.13 7.28 8.92
C ALA A 96 -1.98 6.14 8.32
N TRP A 97 -1.34 5.13 7.76
CA TRP A 97 -1.99 3.96 7.14
C TRP A 97 -2.64 3.03 8.16
N ILE A 98 -1.90 2.63 9.20
CA ILE A 98 -2.39 1.75 10.28
C ILE A 98 -3.55 2.40 11.04
N TRP A 99 -3.51 3.71 11.22
CA TRP A 99 -4.51 4.46 11.97
C TRP A 99 -5.61 5.06 11.08
N SER A 100 -5.62 4.77 9.77
CA SER A 100 -6.68 5.22 8.86
C SER A 100 -7.97 4.42 9.09
N PRO A 101 -9.11 5.06 9.42
CA PRO A 101 -10.38 4.37 9.66
C PRO A 101 -10.90 3.57 8.45
N GLY A 102 -10.38 3.85 7.24
CA GLY A 102 -10.74 3.15 6.00
C GLY A 102 -9.88 1.93 5.66
N THR A 103 -8.75 1.74 6.35
CA THR A 103 -7.73 0.72 6.06
C THR A 103 -7.59 -0.28 7.22
N ILE A 104 -8.67 -0.45 8.00
CA ILE A 104 -8.72 -1.30 9.21
C ILE A 104 -8.61 -2.81 8.92
N CYS A 105 -8.56 -3.24 7.65
CA CYS A 105 -8.42 -4.65 7.31
C CYS A 105 -6.95 -5.08 7.25
N MET A 106 -6.44 -5.62 8.37
CA MET A 106 -5.46 -6.72 8.52
C MET A 106 -4.27 -6.47 9.46
N LEU A 107 -3.89 -5.23 9.76
CA LEU A 107 -2.74 -4.98 10.66
C LEU A 107 -3.08 -4.92 12.17
N CYS A 108 -4.36 -4.92 12.55
CA CYS A 108 -4.78 -4.87 13.96
C CYS A 108 -4.28 -6.04 14.83
N SER A 109 -3.74 -7.10 14.24
CA SER A 109 -3.23 -8.25 14.97
C SER A 109 -1.73 -8.22 15.29
N ILE A 110 -0.95 -7.29 14.71
CA ILE A 110 0.51 -7.47 14.68
C ILE A 110 1.31 -6.22 15.05
N VAL A 111 0.82 -5.00 14.82
CA VAL A 111 1.57 -3.80 15.20
C VAL A 111 1.41 -3.60 16.72
N PRO A 112 2.45 -3.83 17.55
CA PRO A 112 2.37 -3.44 18.94
C PRO A 112 2.21 -1.92 18.96
N THR A 113 1.48 -1.43 19.95
CA THR A 113 1.11 -0.03 20.23
C THR A 113 2.32 0.88 20.51
N ARG A 114 3.40 0.76 19.74
CA ARG A 114 4.66 1.44 19.97
C ARG A 114 4.50 2.90 19.56
N PRO A 115 4.66 3.85 20.49
CA PRO A 115 4.68 5.25 20.13
C PRO A 115 5.87 5.54 19.22
N TRP A 116 5.73 6.58 18.40
CA TRP A 116 6.77 7.09 17.51
C TRP A 116 8.11 7.20 18.26
N PRO A 117 9.23 6.65 17.76
CA PRO A 117 10.50 6.58 18.49
C PRO A 117 11.22 7.93 18.67
N GLY A 118 10.54 9.06 18.43
CA GLY A 118 11.08 10.41 18.61
C GLY A 118 10.36 11.24 19.68
N ILE A 119 9.70 10.60 20.66
CA ILE A 119 9.35 11.20 21.95
C ILE A 119 10.03 10.39 23.05
#